data_AF-A0A419T4K4-F1
#
_entry.id   AF-A0A419T4K4-F1
#
_cell.length_a   1.000
_cell.length_b   1.000
_cell.length_c   1.000
_cell.angle_alpha   90.00
_cell.angle_beta   90.00
_cell.angle_gamma   90.00
#
_symmetry.space_group_name_H-M   'P 1'
#
loop_
_entity.id
_entity.type
_entity.pdbx_description
1 polymer ?
#
loop_
_entity_poly.entity_id
_entity_poly.type
_entity_poly.pdbx_seq_one_letter_code
_entity_poly.pdbx_strand_id
1 'polypeptide(L)'
;MGLLNVNKEKCVHCGICAQVCPKNYIKMNKEKFPVDAGLTCISCGHCVAICPQAALNHVQAPIPEQVLLDAPPVLDTETAESFLRSRRSVRVYKEDKVTKAQILKLLNIARLAPSGNNSQGVQYMVVNNKKTLRAITKATIAWMDEAIAAKEVFAANFIEMSEHYHKTGEDVILRNAPSLILALSDKNFTRGRDNTHFALAYAELFAPSLGLGTCWTGLVETCARSGYQPLLQLLNTPDNLTVTGGIIVGYPKYSFRRLVNRSPLIVTWHPSCDLGEF
;
A
#
# COMPACT_ATOMS: atom_id res chain seq x y z
N MET A 1 -2.17 14.71 -28.90
CA MET A 1 -1.20 15.62 -28.23
C MET A 1 -0.11 14.78 -27.62
N GLY A 2 1.16 15.16 -27.80
CA GLY A 2 2.29 14.41 -27.20
C GLY A 2 2.30 14.52 -25.68
N LEU A 3 2.79 13.50 -24.99
CA LEU A 3 2.87 13.47 -23.53
C LEU A 3 4.04 14.30 -22.97
N LEU A 4 5.02 14.61 -23.83
CA LEU A 4 6.28 15.25 -23.48
C LEU A 4 6.38 16.66 -24.10
N ASN A 5 6.77 17.65 -23.29
CA ASN A 5 7.14 18.98 -23.74
C ASN A 5 8.59 19.27 -23.30
N VAL A 6 9.42 19.75 -24.23
CA VAL A 6 10.83 20.05 -23.99
C VAL A 6 11.06 21.54 -24.15
N ASN A 7 11.50 22.21 -23.08
CA ASN A 7 12.02 23.56 -23.16
C ASN A 7 13.43 23.50 -23.78
N LYS A 8 13.54 23.89 -25.05
CA LYS A 8 14.80 23.83 -25.81
C LYS A 8 15.86 24.79 -25.27
N GLU A 9 15.47 25.91 -24.67
CA GLU A 9 16.39 26.90 -24.12
C GLU A 9 17.07 26.41 -22.83
N LYS A 10 16.36 25.60 -22.04
CA LYS A 10 16.90 24.98 -20.80
C LYS A 10 17.62 23.66 -21.05
N CYS A 11 17.39 23.00 -22.18
CA CYS A 11 17.95 21.68 -22.42
C CYS A 11 19.44 21.75 -22.76
N VAL A 12 20.27 21.07 -21.96
CA VAL A 12 21.73 21.01 -22.15
C VAL A 12 22.21 19.74 -22.86
N HIS A 13 21.31 19.03 -23.56
CA HIS A 13 21.64 17.86 -24.40
C HIS A 13 22.32 16.68 -23.69
N CYS A 14 22.21 16.55 -22.37
CA CYS A 14 22.88 15.52 -21.59
C CYS A 14 22.34 14.09 -21.80
N GLY A 15 21.11 13.95 -22.30
CA GLY A 15 20.51 12.65 -22.63
C GLY A 15 20.06 11.79 -21.44
N ILE A 16 20.23 12.24 -20.20
CA ILE A 16 19.89 11.49 -18.97
C ILE A 16 18.43 11.01 -19.00
N CYS A 17 17.50 11.89 -19.41
CA CYS A 17 16.07 11.55 -19.53
C CYS A 17 15.76 10.36 -20.44
N ALA A 18 16.54 10.16 -21.50
CA ALA A 18 16.43 9.01 -22.38
C ALA A 18 17.01 7.75 -21.71
N GLN A 19 18.16 7.89 -21.05
CA GLN A 19 18.83 6.77 -20.36
C GLN A 19 17.99 6.19 -19.21
N VAL A 20 17.33 7.04 -18.43
CA VAL A 20 16.49 6.58 -17.30
C VAL A 20 15.08 6.16 -17.70
N CYS A 21 14.72 6.27 -18.99
CA CYS A 21 13.38 5.95 -19.47
C CYS A 21 13.22 4.42 -19.58
N PRO A 22 12.48 3.76 -18.68
CA PRO A 22 12.44 2.29 -18.64
C PRO A 22 11.74 1.66 -19.86
N LYS A 23 10.96 2.45 -20.61
CA LYS A 23 10.22 2.01 -21.79
C LYS A 23 10.84 2.49 -23.09
N ASN A 24 12.00 3.16 -23.03
CA ASN A 24 12.65 3.79 -24.17
C ASN A 24 11.72 4.76 -24.94
N TYR A 25 10.70 5.31 -24.28
CA TYR A 25 9.77 6.28 -24.86
C TYR A 25 10.47 7.55 -25.32
N ILE A 26 11.59 7.90 -24.68
CA ILE A 26 12.40 9.05 -25.03
C ILE A 26 13.68 8.57 -25.71
N LYS A 27 13.96 9.13 -26.89
CA LYS A 27 15.25 8.99 -27.57
C LYS A 27 15.85 10.35 -27.88
N MET A 28 17.15 10.39 -28.16
CA MET A 28 17.82 11.61 -28.60
C MET A 28 17.76 11.70 -30.14
N ASN A 29 17.29 12.84 -30.67
CA ASN A 29 17.28 13.08 -32.12
C ASN A 29 18.69 13.48 -32.64
N LYS A 30 18.81 13.78 -33.94
CA LYS A 30 20.07 14.21 -34.57
C LYS A 30 20.64 15.51 -33.96
N GLU A 31 19.76 16.41 -33.53
CA GLU A 31 20.11 17.66 -32.83
C GLU A 31 20.35 17.46 -31.32
N LYS A 32 20.40 16.20 -30.85
CA LYS A 32 20.57 15.83 -29.44
C LYS A 32 19.50 16.40 -28.52
N PHE A 33 18.28 16.62 -28.99
CA PHE A 33 17.12 16.88 -28.14
C PHE A 33 16.36 15.58 -27.82
N PRO A 34 15.78 15.46 -26.61
CA PRO A 34 14.88 14.35 -26.31
C PRO A 34 13.59 14.49 -27.12
N VAL A 35 13.16 13.38 -27.73
CA VAL A 35 11.95 13.29 -28.54
C VAL A 35 11.20 12.00 -28.25
N ASP A 36 9.90 11.99 -28.55
CA ASP A 36 9.07 10.79 -28.53
C ASP A 36 9.60 9.75 -29.54
N ALA A 37 9.87 8.54 -29.05
CA ALA A 37 10.36 7.42 -29.84
C ALA A 37 9.25 6.62 -30.54
N GLY A 38 7.97 6.92 -30.29
CA GLY A 38 6.81 6.19 -30.78
C GLY A 38 6.50 4.92 -29.98
N LEU A 39 7.04 4.81 -28.76
CA LEU A 39 6.82 3.66 -27.87
C LEU A 39 5.76 3.98 -26.80
N THR A 40 5.41 2.99 -25.97
CA THR A 40 4.42 3.19 -24.91
C THR A 40 5.06 3.82 -23.66
N CYS A 41 4.63 5.04 -23.31
CA CYS A 41 4.94 5.67 -22.04
C CYS A 41 4.11 5.05 -20.89
N ILE A 42 4.71 4.82 -19.72
CA ILE A 42 4.03 4.41 -18.49
C ILE A 42 3.82 5.57 -17.50
N SER A 43 4.18 6.79 -17.91
CA SER A 43 3.92 8.02 -17.15
C SER A 43 4.53 8.04 -15.74
N CYS A 44 5.68 7.39 -15.54
CA CYS A 44 6.36 7.33 -14.24
C CYS A 44 7.02 8.67 -13.83
N GLY A 45 7.12 9.65 -14.73
CA GLY A 45 7.69 10.96 -14.43
C GLY A 45 9.21 11.02 -14.24
N HIS A 46 9.94 9.90 -14.36
CA HIS A 46 11.41 9.86 -14.19
C HIS A 46 12.16 10.87 -15.04
N CYS A 47 11.70 11.07 -16.29
CA CYS A 47 12.32 12.02 -17.22
C CYS A 47 12.26 13.46 -16.73
N VAL A 48 11.19 13.84 -16.01
CA VAL A 48 11.03 15.16 -15.43
C VAL A 48 11.84 15.26 -14.14
N ALA A 49 11.70 14.27 -13.26
CA ALA A 49 12.37 14.27 -11.95
C ALA A 49 13.91 14.27 -12.03
N ILE A 50 14.48 13.61 -13.05
CA ILE A 50 15.94 13.54 -13.21
C ILE A 50 16.54 14.75 -13.95
N CYS A 51 15.72 15.61 -14.57
CA CYS A 51 16.23 16.64 -15.45
C CYS A 51 16.91 17.76 -14.64
N PRO A 52 18.24 17.93 -14.74
CA PRO A 52 18.96 18.88 -13.87
C PRO A 52 18.62 20.34 -14.17
N GLN A 53 18.04 20.62 -15.35
CA GLN A 53 17.67 21.97 -15.79
C GLN A 53 16.15 22.20 -15.75
N ALA A 54 15.37 21.23 -15.26
CA ALA A 54 13.90 21.25 -15.33
C ALA A 54 13.39 21.59 -16.75
N ALA A 55 14.06 21.04 -17.78
CA ALA A 55 13.78 21.30 -19.19
C ALA A 55 12.67 20.40 -19.76
N LEU A 56 12.26 19.36 -19.03
CA LEU A 56 11.27 18.38 -19.45
C LEU A 56 9.99 18.55 -18.65
N ASN A 57 8.84 18.62 -19.32
CA ASN A 57 7.54 18.57 -18.69
C ASN A 57 6.73 17.39 -19.25
N HIS A 58 6.01 16.68 -18.39
CA HIS A 58 5.16 15.55 -18.77
C HIS A 58 3.71 15.84 -18.34
N VAL A 59 2.74 15.60 -19.21
CA VAL A 59 1.33 15.95 -18.96
C VAL A 59 0.77 15.30 -17.68
N GLN A 60 1.19 14.07 -17.38
CA GLN A 60 0.76 13.32 -16.19
C GLN A 60 1.76 13.36 -15.01
N ALA A 61 2.85 14.11 -15.15
CA ALA A 61 3.83 14.32 -14.09
C ALA A 61 4.47 15.71 -14.25
N PRO A 62 3.67 16.78 -14.16
CA PRO A 62 4.11 18.12 -14.54
C PRO A 62 5.06 18.70 -13.47
N ILE A 63 6.03 19.52 -13.90
CA ILE A 63 7.03 20.13 -13.00
C ILE A 63 6.39 20.85 -11.79
N PRO A 64 5.32 21.66 -11.93
CA PRO A 64 4.74 22.40 -10.80
C PRO A 64 4.15 21.51 -9.69
N GLU A 65 3.86 20.25 -9.98
CA GLU A 65 3.36 19.28 -8.99
C GLU A 65 4.50 18.47 -8.34
N GLN A 66 5.74 18.66 -8.79
CA GLN A 66 6.90 17.99 -8.24
C GLN A 66 7.50 18.79 -7.09
N VAL A 67 7.94 18.06 -6.06
CA VAL A 67 8.66 18.62 -4.93
C VAL A 67 10.15 18.47 -5.22
N LEU A 68 10.84 19.59 -5.40
CA LEU A 68 12.29 19.60 -5.48
C LEU A 68 12.88 19.39 -4.08
N LEU A 69 13.80 18.43 -3.99
CA LEU A 69 14.59 18.17 -2.78
C LEU A 69 16.06 18.42 -3.12
N ASP A 70 16.79 19.08 -2.22
CA ASP A 70 18.25 19.22 -2.36
C ASP A 70 18.92 17.84 -2.33
N ALA A 71 18.45 16.98 -1.43
CA ALA A 71 18.74 15.55 -1.39
C ALA A 71 17.56 14.81 -0.74
N PRO A 72 17.27 13.55 -1.12
CA PRO A 72 16.33 12.72 -0.38
C PRO A 72 16.79 12.54 1.07
N PRO A 73 15.89 12.63 2.07
CA PRO A 73 16.25 12.34 3.45
C PRO A 73 16.65 10.87 3.58
N VAL A 74 17.83 10.62 4.16
CA VAL A 74 18.33 9.28 4.46
C VAL A 74 18.45 9.15 5.97
N LEU A 75 17.77 8.17 6.56
CA LEU A 75 17.95 7.81 7.97
C LEU A 75 19.31 7.14 8.14
N ASP A 76 20.00 7.43 9.25
CA ASP A 76 21.16 6.63 9.63
C ASP A 76 20.74 5.17 9.89
N THR A 77 21.70 4.25 9.79
CA THR A 77 21.44 2.80 9.85
C THR A 77 20.70 2.39 11.12
N GLU A 78 21.12 2.90 12.28
CA GLU A 78 20.54 2.51 13.57
C GLU A 78 19.09 3.02 13.71
N THR A 79 18.85 4.27 13.31
CA THR A 79 17.50 4.85 13.27
C THR A 79 16.61 4.11 12.29
N ALA A 80 17.11 3.78 11.09
CA ALA A 80 16.36 3.04 10.09
C ALA A 80 15.98 1.64 10.58
N GLU A 81 16.93 0.90 11.17
CA GLU A 81 16.68 -0.41 11.75
C GLU A 81 15.65 -0.35 12.88
N SER A 82 15.83 0.58 13.80
CA SER A 82 14.90 0.76 14.92
C SER A 82 13.50 1.13 14.45
N PHE A 83 13.39 2.06 13.49
CA PHE A 83 12.12 2.45 12.87
C PHE A 83 11.41 1.24 12.25
N LEU A 84 12.08 0.49 11.38
CA LEU A 84 11.49 -0.65 10.68
C LEU A 84 11.14 -1.80 11.64
N ARG A 85 11.97 -2.06 12.66
CA ARG A 85 11.74 -3.13 13.66
C ARG A 85 10.68 -2.75 14.70
N SER A 86 10.51 -1.46 14.98
CA SER A 86 9.56 -0.96 15.98
C SER A 86 8.10 -1.03 15.52
N ARG A 87 7.84 -1.13 14.21
CA ARG A 87 6.49 -1.27 13.67
C ARG A 87 5.84 -2.57 14.16
N ARG A 88 4.70 -2.44 14.85
CA ARG A 88 3.93 -3.55 15.41
C ARG A 88 2.47 -3.43 15.01
N SER A 89 1.82 -4.59 14.89
CA SER A 89 0.37 -4.67 14.76
C SER A 89 -0.29 -4.19 16.05
N VAL A 90 -0.96 -3.05 15.99
CA VAL A 90 -1.75 -2.48 17.08
C VAL A 90 -3.12 -3.14 17.08
N ARG A 91 -3.52 -3.65 18.25
CA ARG A 91 -4.72 -4.50 18.38
C ARG A 91 -5.61 -4.09 19.55
N VAL A 92 -5.23 -3.00 20.23
CA VAL A 92 -5.99 -2.41 21.33
C VAL A 92 -5.95 -0.90 21.11
N TYR A 93 -7.14 -0.31 20.94
CA TYR A 93 -7.29 1.08 20.53
C TYR A 93 -7.94 1.91 21.64
N LYS A 94 -7.70 3.21 21.61
CA LYS A 94 -8.53 4.17 22.32
C LYS A 94 -9.86 4.35 21.59
N GLU A 95 -10.87 4.89 22.27
CA GLU A 95 -12.19 5.17 21.70
C GLU A 95 -12.21 6.39 20.76
N ASP A 96 -11.14 7.19 20.80
CA ASP A 96 -10.96 8.38 19.96
C ASP A 96 -11.14 8.06 18.47
N LYS A 97 -11.92 8.92 17.80
CA LYS A 97 -12.12 8.81 16.35
C LYS A 97 -10.87 9.29 15.61
N VAL A 98 -10.51 8.57 14.55
CA VAL A 98 -9.52 9.06 13.59
C VAL A 98 -10.18 10.08 12.67
N THR A 99 -9.55 11.24 12.50
CA THR A 99 -10.12 12.31 11.67
C THR A 99 -10.03 11.99 10.18
N LYS A 100 -10.96 12.53 9.38
CA LYS A 100 -10.90 12.41 7.91
C LYS A 100 -9.57 12.94 7.35
N ALA A 101 -9.05 14.04 7.90
CA ALA A 101 -7.78 14.61 7.49
C ALA A 101 -6.59 13.65 7.71
N GLN A 102 -6.54 12.97 8.86
CA GLN A 102 -5.50 11.98 9.13
C GLN A 102 -5.61 10.77 8.20
N ILE A 103 -6.83 10.24 7.97
CA ILE A 103 -7.04 9.13 7.02
C ILE A 103 -6.61 9.54 5.61
N LEU A 104 -6.97 10.73 5.15
CA LEU A 104 -6.55 11.23 3.84
C LEU A 104 -5.02 11.39 3.75
N LYS A 105 -4.38 11.92 4.81
CA LYS A 105 -2.92 12.03 4.86
C LYS A 105 -2.25 10.65 4.80
N LEU A 106 -2.79 9.67 5.52
CA LEU A 106 -2.31 8.29 5.52
C LEU A 106 -2.44 7.65 4.13
N LEU A 107 -3.61 7.73 3.50
CA LEU A 107 -3.89 7.16 2.19
C LEU A 107 -3.14 7.87 1.05
N ASN A 108 -2.86 9.16 1.21
CA ASN A 108 -2.01 9.90 0.28
C ASN A 108 -0.56 9.41 0.31
N ILE A 109 -0.04 8.96 1.45
CA ILE A 109 1.27 8.30 1.49
C ILE A 109 1.17 6.89 0.90
N ALA A 110 0.11 6.15 1.22
CA ALA A 110 -0.11 4.79 0.72
C ALA A 110 -0.08 4.72 -0.83
N ARG A 111 -0.79 5.64 -1.50
CA ARG A 111 -0.87 5.67 -2.98
C ARG A 111 0.46 6.00 -3.69
N LEU A 112 1.48 6.42 -2.96
CA LEU A 112 2.82 6.72 -3.50
C LEU A 112 3.74 5.49 -3.51
N ALA A 113 3.28 4.35 -2.99
CA ALA A 113 4.04 3.11 -3.08
C ALA A 113 4.33 2.72 -4.54
N PRO A 114 5.51 2.11 -4.82
CA PRO A 114 5.87 1.70 -6.17
C PRO A 114 4.92 0.62 -6.68
N SER A 115 4.72 0.61 -8.00
CA SER A 115 3.93 -0.42 -8.68
C SER A 115 4.56 -0.75 -10.04
N GLY A 116 4.45 -2.02 -10.44
CA GLY A 116 4.97 -2.46 -11.74
C GLY A 116 4.33 -1.68 -12.88
N ASN A 117 5.17 -1.15 -13.79
CA ASN A 117 4.77 -0.26 -14.89
C ASN A 117 3.96 0.97 -14.43
N ASN A 118 4.18 1.47 -13.21
CA ASN A 118 3.45 2.61 -12.64
C ASN A 118 1.91 2.43 -12.69
N SER A 119 1.45 1.19 -12.52
CA SER A 119 0.03 0.83 -12.66
C SER A 119 -0.87 1.44 -11.60
N GLN A 120 -0.34 1.74 -10.41
CA GLN A 120 -1.03 2.30 -9.23
C GLN A 120 -2.21 1.43 -8.79
N GLY A 121 -3.33 1.43 -9.53
CA GLY A 121 -4.32 0.34 -9.59
C GLY A 121 -5.05 0.01 -8.29
N VAL A 122 -4.93 0.87 -7.29
CA VAL A 122 -5.50 0.69 -5.94
C VAL A 122 -6.46 1.83 -5.65
N GLN A 123 -7.63 1.47 -5.12
CA GLN A 123 -8.63 2.36 -4.56
C GLN A 123 -8.84 2.04 -3.08
N TYR A 124 -9.40 2.97 -2.31
CA TYR A 124 -9.59 2.78 -0.88
C TYR A 124 -11.04 3.03 -0.49
N MET A 125 -11.58 2.16 0.35
CA MET A 125 -12.85 2.32 1.04
C MET A 125 -12.59 2.47 2.53
N VAL A 126 -13.18 3.50 3.14
CA VAL A 126 -13.03 3.79 4.57
C VAL A 126 -14.36 3.61 5.27
N VAL A 127 -14.39 2.78 6.31
CA VAL A 127 -15.56 2.55 7.16
C VAL A 127 -15.21 2.98 8.59
N ASN A 128 -15.93 3.96 9.12
CA ASN A 128 -15.74 4.45 10.51
C ASN A 128 -17.06 4.53 11.30
N ASN A 129 -18.17 4.06 10.73
CA ASN A 129 -19.44 3.96 11.42
C ASN A 129 -19.43 2.74 12.34
N LYS A 130 -19.56 2.95 13.66
CA LYS A 130 -19.53 1.86 14.67
C LYS A 130 -20.56 0.75 14.42
N LYS A 131 -21.75 1.06 13.90
CA LYS A 131 -22.77 0.04 13.59
C LYS A 131 -22.34 -0.80 12.39
N THR A 132 -21.84 -0.16 11.34
CA THR A 132 -21.31 -0.86 10.15
C THR A 132 -20.11 -1.73 10.49
N LEU A 133 -19.16 -1.24 11.30
CA LEU A 133 -18.00 -2.03 11.74
C LEU A 133 -18.44 -3.29 12.50
N ARG A 134 -19.39 -3.18 13.43
CA ARG A 134 -19.96 -4.34 14.13
C ARG A 134 -20.68 -5.31 13.18
N ALA A 135 -21.35 -4.80 12.15
CA ALA A 135 -21.99 -5.64 11.13
C ALA A 135 -20.95 -6.40 10.29
N ILE A 136 -19.82 -5.76 9.94
CA ILE A 136 -18.70 -6.41 9.25
C ILE A 136 -18.08 -7.52 10.10
N THR A 137 -17.86 -7.28 11.41
CA THR A 137 -17.42 -8.34 12.35
C THR A 137 -18.39 -9.52 12.33
N LYS A 138 -19.70 -9.27 12.48
CA LYS A 138 -20.73 -10.31 12.46
C LYS A 138 -20.75 -11.11 11.15
N ALA A 139 -20.70 -10.44 10.01
CA ALA A 139 -20.68 -11.09 8.71
C ALA A 139 -19.41 -11.94 8.52
N THR A 140 -18.27 -11.47 9.01
CA THR A 140 -17.01 -12.22 8.94
C THR A 140 -17.05 -13.47 9.83
N ILE A 141 -17.64 -13.37 11.03
CA ILE A 141 -17.84 -14.55 11.90
C ILE A 141 -18.82 -15.53 11.26
N ALA A 142 -19.94 -15.06 10.69
CA ALA A 142 -20.90 -15.94 10.01
C ALA A 142 -20.24 -16.72 8.87
N TRP A 143 -19.40 -16.06 8.07
CA TRP A 143 -18.59 -16.74 7.05
C TRP A 143 -17.66 -17.80 7.63
N MET A 144 -17.03 -17.54 8.78
CA MET A 144 -16.19 -18.54 9.47
C MET A 144 -17.02 -19.72 9.94
N ASP A 145 -18.19 -19.48 10.52
CA ASP A 145 -19.10 -20.53 11.02
C ASP A 145 -19.55 -21.45 9.88
N GLU A 146 -19.89 -20.86 8.72
CA GLU A 146 -20.24 -21.62 7.52
C GLU A 146 -19.06 -22.47 7.02
N ALA A 147 -17.85 -21.91 6.97
CA ALA A 147 -16.64 -22.65 6.56
C ALA A 147 -16.30 -23.79 7.54
N ILE A 148 -16.48 -23.58 8.85
CA ILE A 148 -16.30 -24.60 9.89
C ILE A 148 -17.33 -25.72 9.71
N ALA A 149 -18.60 -25.38 9.54
CA ALA A 149 -19.67 -26.36 9.32
C ALA A 149 -19.45 -27.18 8.04
N ALA A 150 -18.94 -26.54 6.99
CA ALA A 150 -18.56 -27.19 5.74
C ALA A 150 -17.24 -27.99 5.81
N LYS A 151 -16.52 -27.94 6.93
CA LYS A 151 -15.23 -28.61 7.16
C LYS A 151 -14.16 -28.24 6.12
N GLU A 152 -14.13 -26.97 5.72
CA GLU A 152 -13.13 -26.48 4.77
C GLU A 152 -11.72 -26.56 5.39
N VAL A 153 -10.71 -26.85 4.56
CA VAL A 153 -9.33 -27.13 5.01
C VAL A 153 -8.74 -26.00 5.88
N PHE A 154 -9.09 -24.75 5.55
CA PHE A 154 -8.56 -23.58 6.27
C PHE A 154 -9.38 -23.22 7.52
N ALA A 155 -10.57 -23.80 7.71
CA ALA A 155 -11.52 -23.41 8.75
C ALA A 155 -11.06 -23.80 10.17
N ALA A 156 -10.12 -24.76 10.30
CA ALA A 156 -9.52 -25.11 11.58
C ALA A 156 -8.92 -23.90 12.31
N ASN A 157 -8.41 -22.90 11.56
CA ASN A 157 -7.84 -21.68 12.13
C ASN A 157 -8.90 -20.72 12.73
N PHE A 158 -10.19 -21.00 12.52
CA PHE A 158 -11.28 -20.10 12.92
C PHE A 158 -12.08 -20.61 14.12
N ILE A 159 -11.98 -21.90 14.47
CA ILE A 159 -12.83 -22.55 15.47
C ILE A 159 -12.78 -21.80 16.81
N GLU A 160 -11.60 -21.65 17.40
CA GLU A 160 -11.44 -20.96 18.70
C GLU A 160 -11.91 -19.50 18.65
N MET A 161 -11.70 -18.84 17.50
CA MET A 161 -12.07 -17.44 17.30
C MET A 161 -13.59 -17.25 17.23
N SER A 162 -14.27 -18.12 16.47
CA SER A 162 -15.73 -18.15 16.38
C SER A 162 -16.35 -18.47 17.74
N GLU A 163 -15.90 -19.53 18.42
CA GLU A 163 -16.41 -19.93 19.73
C GLU A 163 -16.24 -18.81 20.77
N HIS A 164 -15.07 -18.16 20.80
CA HIS A 164 -14.82 -17.03 21.69
C HIS A 164 -15.76 -15.85 21.42
N TYR A 165 -15.98 -15.51 20.15
CA TYR A 165 -16.93 -14.46 19.77
C TYR A 165 -18.35 -14.78 20.22
N HIS A 166 -18.86 -16.00 19.97
CA HIS A 166 -20.21 -16.40 20.36
C HIS A 166 -20.38 -16.45 21.88
N LYS A 167 -19.34 -16.82 22.63
CA LYS A 167 -19.35 -16.85 24.09
C LYS A 167 -19.31 -15.47 24.75
N THR A 168 -18.54 -14.54 24.19
CA THR A 168 -18.19 -13.27 24.87
C THR A 168 -18.75 -12.02 24.20
N GLY A 169 -19.08 -12.09 22.92
CA GLY A 169 -19.37 -10.93 22.07
C GLY A 169 -18.16 -10.03 21.79
N GLU A 170 -16.95 -10.44 22.18
CA GLU A 170 -15.74 -9.65 21.93
C GLU A 170 -15.41 -9.61 20.44
N ASP A 171 -15.20 -8.40 19.91
CA ASP A 171 -14.81 -8.21 18.51
C ASP A 171 -13.37 -8.69 18.25
N VAL A 172 -13.23 -9.96 17.88
CA VAL A 172 -11.96 -10.59 17.50
C VAL A 172 -11.50 -10.28 16.08
N ILE A 173 -12.39 -9.72 15.24
CA ILE A 173 -12.14 -9.42 13.83
C ILE A 173 -11.51 -8.04 13.67
N LEU A 174 -12.22 -6.99 14.09
CA LEU A 174 -11.81 -5.60 13.95
C LEU A 174 -11.25 -5.01 15.25
N ARG A 175 -11.34 -5.74 16.37
CA ARG A 175 -10.71 -5.40 17.66
C ARG A 175 -11.15 -4.04 18.19
N ASN A 176 -12.41 -3.70 17.95
CA ASN A 176 -13.02 -2.42 18.29
C ASN A 176 -12.26 -1.20 17.71
N ALA A 177 -11.51 -1.39 16.62
CA ALA A 177 -10.82 -0.28 15.99
C ALA A 177 -11.82 0.77 15.49
N PRO A 178 -11.52 2.08 15.66
CA PRO A 178 -12.44 3.15 15.28
C PRO A 178 -12.57 3.33 13.76
N SER A 179 -11.69 2.72 12.96
CA SER A 179 -11.74 2.80 11.50
C SER A 179 -11.20 1.54 10.84
N LEU A 180 -11.86 1.12 9.77
CA LEU A 180 -11.42 0.10 8.83
C LEU A 180 -11.11 0.77 7.49
N ILE A 181 -9.95 0.47 6.93
CA ILE A 181 -9.58 0.83 5.57
C ILE A 181 -9.46 -0.47 4.77
N LEU A 182 -10.26 -0.59 3.72
CA LEU A 182 -10.13 -1.64 2.71
C LEU A 182 -9.49 -1.05 1.47
N ALA A 183 -8.56 -1.79 0.90
CA ALA A 183 -8.00 -1.48 -0.41
C ALA A 183 -8.62 -2.41 -1.45
N LEU A 184 -8.94 -1.83 -2.60
CA LEU A 184 -9.65 -2.46 -3.69
C LEU A 184 -8.86 -2.31 -4.98
N SER A 185 -8.98 -3.31 -5.85
CA SER A 185 -8.43 -3.25 -7.21
C SER A 185 -9.42 -3.83 -8.20
N ASP A 186 -9.23 -3.52 -9.48
CA ASP A 186 -9.99 -4.17 -10.56
C ASP A 186 -9.84 -5.70 -10.46
N LYS A 187 -10.96 -6.43 -10.62
CA LYS A 187 -11.01 -7.89 -10.51
C LYS A 187 -10.07 -8.60 -11.50
N ASN A 188 -9.85 -8.01 -12.66
CA ASN A 188 -9.02 -8.55 -13.72
C ASN A 188 -7.55 -8.09 -13.63
N PHE A 189 -7.23 -7.22 -12.66
CA PHE A 189 -5.88 -6.74 -12.47
C PHE A 189 -5.07 -7.67 -11.58
N THR A 190 -4.29 -8.55 -12.22
CA THR A 190 -3.54 -9.64 -11.56
C THR A 190 -2.55 -9.17 -10.49
N ARG A 191 -2.00 -7.96 -10.61
CA ARG A 191 -1.08 -7.35 -9.63
C ARG A 191 -1.78 -6.51 -8.56
N GLY A 192 -3.11 -6.44 -8.58
CA GLY A 192 -3.87 -5.54 -7.71
C GLY A 192 -3.69 -5.83 -6.22
N ARG A 193 -3.52 -7.11 -5.86
CA ARG A 193 -3.25 -7.52 -4.48
C ARG A 193 -1.85 -7.13 -4.00
N ASP A 194 -0.84 -7.36 -4.83
CA ASP A 194 0.54 -7.00 -4.48
C ASP A 194 0.68 -5.48 -4.34
N ASN A 195 0.13 -4.72 -5.30
CA ASN A 195 0.11 -3.26 -5.23
C ASN A 195 -0.58 -2.76 -3.95
N THR A 196 -1.71 -3.37 -3.58
CA THR A 196 -2.42 -3.05 -2.34
C THR A 196 -1.56 -3.31 -1.11
N HIS A 197 -0.86 -4.44 -1.05
CA HIS A 197 -0.01 -4.75 0.09
C HIS A 197 1.17 -3.79 0.21
N PHE A 198 1.80 -3.41 -0.91
CA PHE A 198 2.86 -2.39 -0.90
C PHE A 198 2.34 -1.03 -0.44
N ALA A 199 1.18 -0.62 -0.96
CA ALA A 199 0.56 0.65 -0.60
C ALA A 199 0.18 0.71 0.90
N LEU A 200 -0.45 -0.34 1.42
CA LEU A 200 -0.81 -0.40 2.83
C LEU A 200 0.42 -0.57 3.75
N ALA A 201 1.53 -1.16 3.28
CA ALA A 201 2.79 -1.16 4.03
C ALA A 201 3.35 0.26 4.22
N TYR A 202 3.25 1.12 3.21
CA TYR A 202 3.57 2.55 3.34
C TYR A 202 2.67 3.22 4.39
N ALA A 203 1.38 2.93 4.39
CA ALA A 203 0.47 3.42 5.43
C ALA A 203 0.88 2.94 6.83
N GLU A 204 1.18 1.65 7.02
CA GLU A 204 1.57 1.10 8.31
C GLU A 204 2.85 1.74 8.88
N LEU A 205 3.84 1.99 8.03
CA LEU A 205 5.10 2.63 8.43
C LEU A 205 4.91 4.13 8.73
N PHE A 206 4.01 4.79 8.01
CA PHE A 206 3.74 6.21 8.19
C PHE A 206 2.78 6.51 9.36
N ALA A 207 1.86 5.61 9.69
CA ALA A 207 0.83 5.81 10.71
C ALA A 207 1.36 6.30 12.08
N PRO A 208 2.49 5.79 12.62
CA PRO A 208 3.04 6.28 13.88
C PRO A 208 3.40 7.78 13.87
N SER A 209 3.79 8.34 12.71
CA SER A 209 4.06 9.78 12.57
C SER A 209 2.81 10.66 12.77
N LEU A 210 1.61 10.06 12.68
CA LEU A 210 0.33 10.69 12.96
C LEU A 210 -0.21 10.34 14.37
N GLY A 211 0.56 9.62 15.18
CA GLY A 211 0.13 9.05 16.46
C GLY A 211 -0.82 7.85 16.33
N LEU A 212 -0.97 7.31 15.11
CA LEU A 212 -1.87 6.20 14.82
C LEU A 212 -1.14 4.86 14.86
N GLY A 213 -1.91 3.80 15.11
CA GLY A 213 -1.50 2.41 14.97
C GLY A 213 -2.40 1.68 13.98
N THR A 214 -1.85 0.62 13.41
CA THR A 214 -2.54 -0.20 12.41
C THR A 214 -2.38 -1.68 12.69
N CYS A 215 -3.30 -2.49 12.17
CA CYS A 215 -3.11 -3.92 12.01
C CYS A 215 -3.82 -4.38 10.74
N TRP A 216 -3.20 -5.30 10.01
CA TRP A 216 -3.85 -6.01 8.91
C TRP A 216 -5.13 -6.69 9.37
N THR A 217 -6.16 -6.63 8.53
CA THR A 217 -7.44 -7.31 8.72
C THR A 217 -7.63 -8.43 7.69
N GLY A 218 -6.67 -9.36 7.67
CA GLY A 218 -6.65 -10.47 6.69
C GLY A 218 -7.92 -11.34 6.72
N LEU A 219 -8.63 -11.40 7.85
CA LEU A 219 -9.89 -12.14 7.97
C LEU A 219 -11.01 -11.52 7.14
N VAL A 220 -11.14 -10.18 7.18
CA VAL A 220 -12.12 -9.44 6.36
C VAL A 220 -11.72 -9.47 4.89
N GLU A 221 -10.43 -9.36 4.58
CA GLU A 221 -9.93 -9.51 3.20
C GLU A 221 -10.28 -10.89 2.64
N THR A 222 -9.98 -11.98 3.37
CA THR A 222 -10.27 -13.34 2.92
C THR A 222 -11.76 -13.58 2.79
N CYS A 223 -12.58 -13.12 3.75
CA CYS A 223 -14.03 -13.21 3.67
C CYS A 223 -14.60 -12.46 2.44
N ALA A 224 -14.11 -11.26 2.14
CA ALA A 224 -14.54 -10.53 0.96
C ALA A 224 -14.11 -11.24 -0.34
N ARG A 225 -12.88 -11.75 -0.38
CA ARG A 225 -12.31 -12.46 -1.54
C ARG A 225 -12.93 -13.83 -1.81
N SER A 226 -13.52 -14.48 -0.80
CA SER A 226 -14.29 -15.72 -0.99
C SER A 226 -15.60 -15.48 -1.75
N GLY A 227 -16.00 -14.22 -1.95
CA GLY A 227 -17.27 -13.87 -2.59
C GLY A 227 -18.46 -13.87 -1.62
N TYR A 228 -18.20 -13.86 -0.31
CA TYR A 228 -19.25 -13.95 0.71
C TYR A 228 -20.22 -12.77 0.64
N GLN A 229 -21.42 -13.05 0.10
CA GLN A 229 -22.40 -12.01 -0.25
C GLN A 229 -22.85 -11.14 0.92
N PRO A 230 -23.09 -11.66 2.14
CA PRO A 230 -23.48 -10.81 3.27
C PRO A 230 -22.45 -9.72 3.57
N LEU A 231 -21.15 -10.02 3.48
CA LEU A 231 -20.11 -9.01 3.66
C LEU A 231 -20.05 -8.04 2.46
N LEU A 232 -20.07 -8.55 1.23
CA LEU A 232 -19.96 -7.72 0.03
C LEU A 232 -21.12 -6.72 -0.11
N GLN A 233 -22.34 -7.12 0.26
CA GLN A 233 -23.52 -6.24 0.30
C GLN A 233 -23.37 -5.15 1.36
N LEU A 234 -22.85 -5.48 2.55
CA LEU A 234 -22.58 -4.50 3.62
C LEU A 234 -21.53 -3.47 3.21
N LEU A 235 -20.51 -3.90 2.46
CA LEU A 235 -19.46 -3.03 1.94
C LEU A 235 -19.90 -2.20 0.72
N ASN A 236 -21.01 -2.59 0.08
CA ASN A 236 -21.46 -2.01 -1.18
C ASN A 236 -20.32 -1.99 -2.22
N THR A 237 -19.60 -3.11 -2.33
CA THR A 237 -18.41 -3.23 -3.21
C THR A 237 -18.85 -3.15 -4.68
N PRO A 238 -18.26 -2.26 -5.49
CA PRO A 238 -18.58 -2.17 -6.92
C PRO A 238 -18.28 -3.48 -7.67
N ASP A 239 -19.10 -3.84 -8.66
CA ASP A 239 -19.00 -5.12 -9.38
C ASP A 239 -17.66 -5.33 -10.10
N ASN A 240 -17.00 -4.26 -10.54
CA ASN A 240 -15.71 -4.33 -11.23
C ASN A 240 -14.52 -4.39 -10.25
N LEU A 241 -14.73 -4.14 -8.96
CA LEU A 241 -13.69 -4.09 -7.95
C LEU A 241 -13.76 -5.30 -7.01
N THR A 242 -12.63 -5.67 -6.45
CA THR A 242 -12.54 -6.65 -5.36
C THR A 242 -11.64 -6.15 -4.26
N VAL A 243 -11.96 -6.52 -3.02
CA VAL A 243 -11.13 -6.23 -1.86
C VAL A 243 -9.86 -7.06 -1.96
N THR A 244 -8.71 -6.38 -1.90
CA THR A 244 -7.40 -7.03 -2.06
C THR A 244 -6.43 -6.73 -0.92
N GLY A 245 -6.91 -6.06 0.12
CA GLY A 245 -6.20 -5.88 1.38
C GLY A 245 -7.01 -5.02 2.34
N GLY A 246 -6.58 -4.97 3.59
CA GLY A 246 -7.21 -4.08 4.55
C GLY A 246 -6.41 -3.94 5.83
N ILE A 247 -6.55 -2.77 6.45
CA ILE A 247 -6.00 -2.45 7.77
C ILE A 247 -7.10 -1.84 8.65
N ILE A 248 -7.08 -2.18 9.92
CA ILE A 248 -7.76 -1.42 10.96
C ILE A 248 -6.82 -0.31 11.46
N VAL A 249 -7.39 0.85 11.79
CA VAL A 249 -6.65 2.07 12.13
C VAL A 249 -7.28 2.74 13.35
N GLY A 250 -6.44 3.20 14.27
CA GLY A 250 -6.88 3.95 15.45
C GLY A 250 -5.71 4.43 16.30
N TYR A 251 -5.99 5.17 17.36
CA TYR A 251 -4.97 5.53 18.34
C TYR A 251 -4.63 4.32 19.20
N PRO A 252 -3.35 3.92 19.31
CA PRO A 252 -2.96 2.83 20.20
C PRO A 252 -3.33 3.16 21.65
N LYS A 253 -3.96 2.21 22.36
CA LYS A 253 -4.20 2.37 23.81
C LYS A 253 -2.89 2.26 24.60
N TYR A 254 -1.95 1.47 24.09
CA TYR A 254 -0.66 1.20 24.72
C TYR A 254 0.49 1.35 23.72
N SER A 255 1.69 1.63 24.23
CA SER A 255 2.93 1.74 23.46
C SER A 255 3.83 0.51 23.68
N PHE A 256 4.43 -0.02 22.62
CA PHE A 256 5.48 -1.03 22.73
C PHE A 256 6.83 -0.35 23.04
N ARG A 257 7.55 -0.82 24.07
CA ARG A 257 8.83 -0.24 24.51
C ARG A 257 10.06 -1.09 24.18
N ARG A 258 9.86 -2.28 23.59
CA ARG A 258 10.94 -3.22 23.29
C ARG A 258 10.78 -3.78 21.90
N LEU A 259 11.90 -3.88 21.18
CA LEU A 259 11.98 -4.64 19.94
C LEU A 259 11.92 -6.12 20.24
N VAL A 260 11.30 -6.89 19.35
CA VAL A 260 11.24 -8.36 19.42
C VAL A 260 12.00 -8.95 18.25
N ASN A 261 12.57 -10.14 18.44
CA ASN A 261 13.27 -10.83 17.37
C ASN A 261 12.30 -11.49 16.38
N ARG A 262 12.77 -11.68 15.15
CA ARG A 262 12.15 -12.56 14.14
C ARG A 262 12.98 -13.83 14.05
N SER A 263 12.44 -14.85 13.36
CA SER A 263 13.22 -16.04 13.01
C SER A 263 14.52 -15.65 12.32
N PRO A 264 15.61 -16.41 12.50
CA PRO A 264 16.88 -16.13 11.82
C PRO A 264 16.70 -15.98 10.31
N LEU A 265 17.51 -15.11 9.71
CA LEU A 265 17.58 -14.98 8.26
C LEU A 265 18.06 -16.30 7.65
N ILE A 266 17.31 -16.82 6.68
CA ILE A 266 17.73 -17.95 5.86
C ILE A 266 18.14 -17.40 4.50
N VAL A 267 19.42 -17.50 4.16
CA VAL A 267 19.98 -17.04 2.89
C VAL A 267 20.83 -18.15 2.28
N THR A 268 20.69 -18.35 0.97
CA THR A 268 21.52 -19.26 0.18
C THR A 268 22.14 -18.47 -0.94
N TRP A 269 23.47 -18.46 -1.00
CA TRP A 269 24.21 -17.80 -2.06
C TRP A 269 24.38 -18.77 -3.23
N HIS A 270 24.10 -18.30 -4.44
CA HIS A 270 24.36 -19.08 -5.64
C HIS A 270 25.88 -19.26 -5.80
N PRO A 271 26.37 -20.42 -6.29
CA PRO A 271 27.81 -20.65 -6.45
C PRO A 271 28.55 -19.64 -7.35
N SER A 272 27.81 -18.93 -8.22
CA SER A 272 28.38 -17.90 -9.09
C SER A 272 28.41 -16.50 -8.46
N CYS A 273 28.06 -16.35 -7.19
CA CYS A 273 28.14 -15.07 -6.51
C CYS A 273 29.61 -14.72 -6.24
N ASP A 274 30.09 -13.65 -6.88
CA ASP A 274 31.37 -13.03 -6.57
C ASP A 274 31.13 -11.94 -5.52
N LEU A 275 31.34 -12.27 -4.25
CA LEU A 275 30.99 -11.41 -3.12
C LEU A 275 32.18 -10.61 -2.56
N GLY A 276 33.37 -10.73 -3.17
CA GLY A 276 34.60 -10.24 -2.54
C GLY A 276 34.89 -10.95 -1.20
N GLU A 277 36.08 -10.73 -0.65
CA GLU A 277 36.38 -11.15 0.73
C GLU A 277 35.74 -10.16 1.72
N PHE A 278 35.06 -10.70 2.73
CA PHE A 278 34.43 -9.93 3.82
C PHE A 278 35.45 -9.26 4.74
#